data_AF-A0A8J9RZ71-F1
#
_entry.id   AF-A0A8J9RZ71-F1
#
_cell.length_a   1.000
_cell.length_b   1.000
_cell.length_c   1.000
_cell.angle_alpha   90.00
_cell.angle_beta   90.00
_cell.angle_gamma   90.00
#
_symmetry.space_group_name_H-M   'P 1'
#
loop_
_entity.id
_entity.type
_entity.pdbx_description
1 polymer ?
#
loop_
_entity_poly.entity_id
_entity_poly.type
_entity_poly.pdbx_seq_one_letter_code
_entity_poly.pdbx_strand_id
1 'polypeptide(L)'
;MAADGANAFRGALGRIGWSVPAANAFTNEGFDAMDSLGLVTRDRLKDICKIIRCGTDGVAAVPAAGGNAAVAAAPGIPGIAIPMMWEYKLSGMHLWVSERLRQGTPVVAADFTAAIGNLYTRKVRELEEAKDEEDVQVKPPAPFSKETKWIPFF
;
A
#
# COMPACT_ATOMS: atom_id res chain seq x y z
N MET A 1 18.94 10.46 -11.55
CA MET A 1 17.78 11.12 -10.89
C MET A 1 16.91 10.15 -10.09
N ALA A 2 16.87 8.83 -10.34
CA ALA A 2 16.06 7.88 -9.55
C ALA A 2 16.55 7.65 -8.09
N ALA A 3 17.86 7.77 -7.82
CA ALA A 3 18.41 7.52 -6.49
C ALA A 3 17.94 8.51 -5.40
N ASP A 4 17.68 9.76 -5.77
CA ASP A 4 17.18 10.79 -4.85
C ASP A 4 15.73 10.52 -4.41
N GLY A 5 14.88 10.05 -5.33
CA GLY A 5 13.50 9.67 -5.02
C GLY A 5 13.42 8.55 -3.99
N ALA A 6 14.25 7.51 -4.16
CA ALA A 6 14.22 6.35 -3.28
C ALA A 6 14.74 6.68 -1.87
N ASN A 7 15.75 7.54 -1.77
CA ASN A 7 16.23 8.05 -0.47
C ASN A 7 15.15 8.89 0.23
N ALA A 8 14.48 9.77 -0.52
CA ALA A 8 13.46 10.65 0.02
C ALA A 8 12.21 9.87 0.48
N PHE A 9 11.81 8.83 -0.27
CA PHE A 9 10.73 7.92 0.09
C PHE A 9 11.04 7.13 1.37
N ARG A 10 12.24 6.54 1.47
CA ARG A 10 12.69 5.87 2.71
C ARG A 10 12.73 6.82 3.90
N GLY A 11 13.14 8.07 3.68
CA GLY A 11 13.05 9.13 4.70
C GLY A 11 11.61 9.39 5.17
N ALA A 12 10.64 9.43 4.25
CA ALA A 12 9.22 9.59 4.58
C ALA A 12 8.67 8.39 5.37
N LEU A 13 9.02 7.16 4.99
CA LEU A 13 8.70 5.94 5.74
C LEU A 13 9.30 5.97 7.16
N GLY A 14 10.54 6.44 7.30
CA GLY A 14 11.17 6.62 8.61
C GLY A 14 10.39 7.57 9.53
N ARG A 15 9.80 8.65 8.98
CA ARG A 15 9.01 9.63 9.77
C ARG A 15 7.72 9.05 10.34
N ILE A 16 7.15 8.01 9.73
CA ILE A 16 5.95 7.34 10.25
C ILE A 16 6.29 6.11 11.10
N GLY A 17 7.58 5.81 11.27
CA GLY A 17 8.11 4.82 12.21
C GLY A 17 8.61 3.53 11.59
N TRP A 18 8.69 3.42 10.26
CA TRP A 18 9.25 2.23 9.62
C TRP A 18 10.74 2.09 9.90
N SER A 19 11.18 0.85 10.12
CA SER A 19 12.60 0.54 10.21
C SER A 19 13.27 0.68 8.83
N VAL A 20 14.56 1.01 8.84
CA VAL A 20 15.39 1.07 7.63
C VAL A 20 15.33 -0.22 6.79
N PRO A 21 15.47 -1.44 7.36
CA PRO A 21 15.36 -2.66 6.56
C PRO A 21 13.97 -2.84 5.94
N ALA A 22 12.89 -2.47 6.64
CA ALA A 22 11.54 -2.56 6.07
C ALA A 22 11.35 -1.55 4.93
N ALA A 23 11.88 -0.33 5.06
CA ALA A 23 11.83 0.67 4.01
C ALA A 23 12.66 0.25 2.77
N ASN A 24 13.80 -0.41 2.97
CA ASN A 24 14.57 -0.99 1.87
C ASN A 24 13.84 -2.15 1.17
N ALA A 25 13.08 -2.95 1.92
CA ALA A 25 12.27 -4.03 1.34
C ALA A 25 11.23 -3.48 0.35
N PHE A 26 10.60 -2.34 0.64
CA PHE A 26 9.72 -1.67 -0.34
C PHE A 26 10.45 -1.28 -1.62
N THR A 27 11.68 -0.76 -1.52
CA THR A 27 12.47 -0.41 -2.71
C THR A 27 12.85 -1.64 -3.53
N ASN A 28 13.09 -2.79 -2.89
CA ASN A 28 13.34 -4.05 -3.59
C ASN A 28 12.11 -4.58 -4.35
N GLU A 29 10.90 -4.26 -3.88
CA GLU A 29 9.63 -4.52 -4.58
C GLU A 29 9.35 -3.51 -5.71
N GLY A 30 10.25 -2.55 -5.96
CA GLY A 30 10.14 -1.55 -7.02
C GLY A 30 9.52 -0.21 -6.60
N PHE A 31 9.29 0.02 -5.30
CA PHE A 31 8.87 1.35 -4.81
C PHE A 31 10.08 2.28 -4.65
N ASP A 32 10.35 3.03 -5.71
CA ASP A 32 11.48 3.95 -5.84
C ASP A 32 11.12 5.43 -5.59
N ALA A 33 9.84 5.78 -5.49
CA ALA A 33 9.39 7.15 -5.22
C ALA A 33 8.07 7.19 -4.42
N MET A 34 7.78 8.35 -3.81
CA MET A 34 6.49 8.59 -3.15
C MET A 34 5.32 8.50 -4.14
N ASP A 35 5.52 8.96 -5.38
CA ASP A 35 4.52 8.88 -6.46
C ASP A 35 4.10 7.45 -6.80
N SER A 36 5.02 6.49 -6.64
CA SER A 36 4.78 5.07 -6.92
C SER A 36 3.67 4.48 -6.03
N LEU A 37 3.41 5.08 -4.86
CA LEU A 37 2.26 4.73 -4.03
C LEU A 37 0.93 5.06 -4.69
N GLY A 38 0.85 6.15 -5.46
CA GLY A 38 -0.38 6.55 -6.16
C GLY A 38 -0.76 5.61 -7.32
N LEU A 39 0.18 4.77 -7.77
CA LEU A 39 -0.04 3.80 -8.85
C LEU A 39 -0.69 2.49 -8.37
N VAL A 40 -0.69 2.25 -7.06
CA VAL A 40 -1.20 1.01 -6.47
C VAL A 40 -2.45 1.27 -5.64
N THR A 41 -3.31 0.26 -5.52
CA THR A 41 -4.46 0.33 -4.62
C THR A 41 -4.05 0.05 -3.18
N ARG A 42 -4.87 0.48 -2.22
CA ARG A 42 -4.67 0.19 -0.79
C ARG A 42 -4.57 -1.32 -0.52
N ASP A 43 -5.34 -2.14 -1.23
CA ASP A 43 -5.30 -3.59 -1.04
C ASP A 43 -3.97 -4.19 -1.53
N ARG A 44 -3.38 -3.64 -2.60
CA ARG A 44 -2.04 -4.03 -3.04
C ARG A 44 -0.96 -3.66 -2.04
N LEU A 45 -1.09 -2.52 -1.35
CA LEU A 45 -0.17 -2.18 -0.25
C LEU A 45 -0.23 -3.20 0.89
N LYS A 46 -1.42 -3.74 1.21
CA LYS A 46 -1.56 -4.82 2.20
C LYS A 46 -0.89 -6.10 1.73
N ASP A 47 -1.02 -6.45 0.44
CA ASP A 47 -0.35 -7.62 -0.12
C ASP A 47 1.18 -7.49 -0.08
N ILE A 48 1.72 -6.32 -0.39
CA ILE A 48 3.16 -6.04 -0.28
C ILE A 48 3.64 -6.17 1.17
N CYS A 49 2.88 -5.66 2.14
CA CYS A 49 3.21 -5.86 3.56
C CYS A 49 3.22 -7.35 3.95
N LYS A 50 2.35 -8.18 3.36
CA LYS A 50 2.38 -9.64 3.57
C LYS A 50 3.65 -10.27 2.98
N ILE A 51 4.06 -9.86 1.78
CA ILE A 51 5.30 -10.34 1.13
C ILE A 51 6.51 -10.02 2.01
N ILE A 52 6.62 -8.76 2.46
CA ILE A 52 7.72 -8.32 3.33
C ILE A 52 7.72 -9.07 4.68
N ARG A 53 6.53 -9.35 5.24
CA ARG A 53 6.39 -10.16 6.47
C ARG A 53 6.86 -11.60 6.28
N CYS A 54 6.59 -12.20 5.13
CA CYS A 54 6.99 -13.57 4.81
C CYS A 54 8.51 -13.66 4.54
N GLY A 55 9.10 -12.58 4.00
CA GLY A 55 10.46 -12.59 3.49
C GLY A 55 10.55 -13.20 2.09
N THR A 56 11.70 -13.08 1.46
CA THR A 56 11.98 -13.62 0.10
C THR A 56 12.97 -14.78 0.13
N ASP A 57 13.04 -15.50 1.25
CA ASP A 57 13.91 -16.66 1.41
C ASP A 57 13.67 -17.68 0.28
N GLY A 58 14.67 -17.81 -0.61
CA GLY A 58 14.64 -18.75 -1.75
C GLY A 58 14.08 -18.21 -3.06
N VAL A 59 13.68 -16.95 -3.17
CA VAL A 59 13.26 -16.35 -4.45
C VAL A 59 14.49 -15.87 -5.22
N ALA A 60 14.65 -16.33 -6.47
CA ALA A 60 15.74 -15.88 -7.33
C ALA A 60 15.67 -14.36 -7.51
N ALA A 61 16.79 -13.67 -7.25
CA ALA A 61 16.88 -12.22 -7.44
C ALA A 61 16.45 -11.85 -8.86
N VAL A 62 15.48 -10.95 -9.00
CA VAL A 62 15.14 -10.38 -10.30
C VAL A 62 16.35 -9.55 -10.73
N PRO A 63 16.97 -9.83 -11.90
CA PRO A 63 18.11 -9.06 -12.35
C PRO A 63 17.66 -7.60 -12.55
N ALA A 64 18.43 -6.67 -12.00
CA ALA A 64 18.28 -5.26 -12.33
C ALA A 64 18.31 -5.11 -13.86
N ALA A 65 17.34 -4.38 -14.41
CA ALA A 65 17.19 -4.22 -15.85
C ALA A 65 18.50 -3.68 -16.48
N GLY A 66 19.24 -4.56 -17.16
CA GLY A 66 20.43 -4.18 -17.95
C GLY A 66 21.71 -5.01 -17.74
N GLY A 67 21.74 -6.04 -16.90
CA GLY A 67 22.97 -6.82 -16.65
C GLY A 67 22.88 -8.31 -17.01
N ASN A 68 23.67 -8.77 -17.99
CA ASN A 68 23.88 -10.19 -18.29
C ASN A 68 24.84 -10.86 -17.29
N ALA A 69 24.66 -10.64 -15.99
CA ALA A 69 25.47 -11.26 -14.95
C ALA A 69 24.72 -12.46 -14.36
N ALA A 70 25.42 -13.58 -14.18
CA ALA A 70 24.90 -14.79 -13.55
C ALA A 70 24.14 -14.42 -12.26
N VAL A 71 22.87 -14.87 -12.17
CA VAL A 71 21.99 -14.62 -11.03
C VAL A 71 22.54 -15.40 -9.84
N ALA A 72 23.50 -14.81 -9.13
CA ALA A 72 23.85 -15.28 -7.80
C ALA A 72 22.58 -15.18 -6.96
N ALA A 73 22.18 -16.29 -6.32
CA ALA A 73 21.09 -16.28 -5.36
C ALA A 73 21.43 -15.27 -4.26
N ALA A 74 20.89 -14.06 -4.38
CA ALA A 74 21.02 -13.07 -3.33
C ALA A 74 20.43 -13.71 -2.05
N PRO A 75 21.09 -13.59 -0.89
CA PRO A 75 20.49 -14.03 0.36
C PRO A 75 19.11 -13.38 0.46
N GLY A 76 18.07 -14.21 0.60
CA GLY A 76 16.70 -13.76 0.76
C GLY A 76 16.60 -12.75 1.90
N ILE A 77 15.65 -11.83 1.79
CA ILE A 77 15.41 -10.88 2.86
C ILE A 77 14.65 -11.65 3.94
N PRO A 78 15.20 -11.80 5.17
CA PRO A 78 14.47 -12.47 6.23
C PRO A 78 13.19 -11.70 6.51
N GLY A 79 12.10 -12.42 6.77
CA GLY A 79 10.79 -11.83 7.03
C GLY A 79 10.86 -10.73 8.11
N ILE A 80 10.32 -9.55 7.80
CA ILE A 80 10.36 -8.40 8.70
C ILE A 80 9.00 -8.29 9.39
N ALA A 81 8.99 -8.27 10.72
CA ALA A 81 7.77 -8.01 11.46
C ALA A 81 7.27 -6.59 11.17
N ILE A 82 6.08 -6.49 10.56
CA ILE A 82 5.39 -5.22 10.31
C ILE A 82 4.23 -5.12 11.31
N PRO A 83 4.31 -4.21 12.31
CA PRO A 83 3.22 -3.93 13.22
C PRO A 83 2.01 -3.33 12.51
N MET A 84 0.81 -3.63 13.01
CA MET A 84 -0.46 -3.14 12.45
C MET A 84 -0.50 -1.62 12.28
N MET A 85 0.02 -0.85 13.25
CA MET A 85 0.04 0.62 13.17
C MET A 85 0.91 1.16 12.03
N TRP A 86 1.91 0.40 11.56
CA TRP A 86 2.73 0.82 10.42
C TRP A 86 1.94 0.69 9.11
N GLU A 87 1.12 -0.35 8.98
CA GLU A 87 0.23 -0.55 7.82
C GLU A 87 -0.85 0.53 7.73
N TYR A 88 -1.43 0.92 8.87
CA TYR A 88 -2.38 2.05 8.91
C TYR A 88 -1.73 3.36 8.51
N LYS A 89 -0.52 3.64 9.02
CA LYS A 89 0.21 4.86 8.65
C LYS A 89 0.65 4.86 7.19
N LEU A 90 1.00 3.70 6.63
CA LEU A 90 1.27 3.53 5.21
C LEU A 90 0.01 3.80 4.37
N SER A 91 -1.16 3.34 4.82
CA SER A 91 -2.45 3.65 4.19
C SER A 91 -2.75 5.15 4.25
N GLY A 92 -2.44 5.82 5.37
CA GLY A 92 -2.52 7.27 5.49
C GLY A 92 -1.60 8.01 4.51
N MET A 93 -0.35 7.55 4.37
CA MET A 93 0.58 8.10 3.38
C MET A 93 0.08 7.91 1.94
N HIS A 94 -0.48 6.73 1.62
CA HIS A 94 -1.10 6.46 0.33
C HIS A 94 -2.26 7.41 0.02
N LEU A 95 -3.14 7.65 1.00
CA LEU A 95 -4.24 8.60 0.85
C LEU A 95 -3.72 10.03 0.60
N TRP A 96 -2.68 10.45 1.32
CA TRP A 96 -2.06 11.76 1.13
C TRP A 96 -1.47 11.93 -0.27
N VAL A 97 -0.73 10.92 -0.77
CA VAL A 97 -0.18 10.93 -2.13
C VAL A 97 -1.32 10.98 -3.15
N SER A 98 -2.32 10.11 -3.00
CA SER A 98 -3.50 10.04 -3.88
C SER A 98 -4.24 11.40 -3.97
N GLU A 99 -4.44 12.08 -2.85
CA GLU A 99 -5.07 13.41 -2.83
C GLU A 99 -4.24 14.46 -3.57
N ARG A 100 -2.91 14.47 -3.38
CA ARG A 100 -2.03 15.42 -4.05
C ARG A 100 -1.99 15.20 -5.56
N LEU A 101 -1.89 13.95 -5.99
CA LEU A 101 -1.95 13.59 -7.41
C LEU A 101 -3.29 14.01 -8.02
N ARG A 102 -4.41 13.78 -7.31
CA ARG A 102 -5.75 14.23 -7.75
C ARG A 102 -5.85 15.76 -7.89
N GLN A 103 -5.16 16.50 -7.02
CA GLN A 103 -5.13 17.96 -7.05
C GLN A 103 -4.08 18.53 -8.01
N GLY A 104 -3.31 17.68 -8.70
CA GLY A 104 -2.19 18.10 -9.56
C GLY A 104 -1.05 18.77 -8.79
N THR A 105 -0.98 18.57 -7.46
CA THR A 105 0.08 19.11 -6.61
C THR A 105 1.27 18.15 -6.62
N PRO A 106 2.51 18.64 -6.78
CA PRO A 106 3.68 17.77 -6.76
C PRO A 106 3.83 17.06 -5.40
N VAL A 107 4.22 15.79 -5.46
CA VAL A 107 4.43 14.94 -4.29
C VAL A 107 5.88 15.10 -3.83
N VAL A 108 6.11 16.09 -2.96
CA VAL A 108 7.44 16.31 -2.39
C VAL A 108 7.55 15.54 -1.08
N ALA A 109 8.50 14.61 -1.00
CA ALA A 109 8.67 13.77 0.19
C ALA A 109 8.98 14.57 1.48
N ALA A 110 9.59 15.75 1.35
CA ALA A 110 9.87 16.64 2.48
C ALA A 110 8.59 17.23 3.10
N ASP A 111 7.54 17.43 2.31
CA ASP A 111 6.24 17.92 2.80
C ASP A 111 5.53 16.90 3.67
N PHE A 112 5.87 15.61 3.51
CA PHE A 112 5.28 14.56 4.33
C PHE A 112 5.99 14.44 5.67
N THR A 113 5.41 15.10 6.68
CA THR A 113 5.86 15.08 8.08
C THR A 113 5.13 13.99 8.88
N ALA A 114 5.67 13.64 10.05
CA ALA A 114 5.01 12.70 10.97
C ALA A 114 3.60 13.17 11.40
N ALA A 115 3.41 14.49 11.54
CA ALA A 115 2.11 15.09 11.87
C ALA A 115 1.09 14.88 10.74
N ILE A 116 1.51 15.08 9.48
CA ILE A 116 0.68 14.81 8.30
C ILE A 116 0.37 13.32 8.21
N GLY A 117 1.35 12.44 8.44
CA GLY A 117 1.13 11.01 8.51
C GLY A 117 0.04 10.63 9.52
N ASN A 118 0.10 11.17 10.74
CA ASN A 118 -0.91 10.91 11.77
C ASN A 118 -2.29 11.51 11.42
N LEU A 119 -2.34 12.69 10.80
CA LEU A 119 -3.57 13.30 10.32
C LEU A 119 -4.26 12.42 9.28
N TYR A 120 -3.52 11.97 8.26
CA TYR A 120 -4.06 11.16 7.19
C TYR A 120 -4.39 9.73 7.63
N THR A 121 -3.64 9.19 8.60
CA THR A 121 -4.02 7.92 9.25
C THR A 121 -5.38 8.02 9.92
N ARG A 122 -5.68 9.14 10.60
CA ARG A 122 -7.00 9.39 11.18
C ARG A 122 -8.09 9.51 10.10
N LYS A 123 -7.82 10.25 9.02
CA LYS A 123 -8.75 10.33 7.88
C LYS A 123 -9.06 8.95 7.28
N VAL A 124 -8.07 8.08 7.13
CA VAL A 124 -8.29 6.70 6.63
C VAL A 124 -9.23 5.94 7.55
N ARG A 125 -9.04 6.03 8.87
CA ARG A 125 -9.93 5.40 9.84
C ARG A 125 -11.36 5.92 9.72
N GLU A 126 -11.54 7.24 9.64
CA GLU A 126 -12.86 7.87 9.49
C GLU A 126 -13.55 7.44 8.19
N LEU A 127 -12.80 7.30 7.08
CA LEU A 127 -13.33 6.81 5.80
C LEU A 127 -13.69 5.32 5.85
N GLU A 128 -12.93 4.51 6.59
CA GLU A 128 -13.26 3.10 6.81
C GLU A 128 -14.53 2.97 7.65
N GLU A 129 -14.63 3.72 8.75
CA GLU A 129 -15.83 3.75 9.62
C GLU A 129 -17.08 4.20 8.84
N ALA A 130 -16.97 5.27 8.02
CA ALA A 130 -18.08 5.74 7.20
C ALA A 130 -18.51 4.72 6.13
N LYS A 131 -17.56 3.99 5.54
CA LYS A 131 -17.87 2.93 4.57
C LYS A 131 -18.58 1.75 5.23
N ASP A 132 -18.15 1.37 6.43
CA ASP A 132 -18.78 0.29 7.19
C ASP A 132 -20.22 0.66 7.59
N GLU A 133 -20.50 1.92 7.92
CA GLU A 133 -21.85 2.43 8.16
C GLU A 133 -22.75 2.35 6.91
N GLU A 134 -22.22 2.71 5.73
CA GLU A 134 -22.93 2.62 4.46
C GLU A 134 -23.21 1.15 4.06
N ASP A 135 -22.22 0.26 4.18
CA ASP A 135 -22.37 -1.18 3.86
C ASP A 135 -23.39 -1.87 4.80
N VAL A 136 -23.53 -1.41 6.06
CA VAL A 136 -24.57 -1.88 6.98
C VAL A 136 -25.97 -1.41 6.57
N GLN A 137 -26.10 -0.22 5.98
CA GLN A 137 -27.39 0.30 5.49
C GLN A 137 -27.87 -0.41 4.21
N VAL A 138 -26.97 -0.92 3.37
CA VAL A 138 -27.32 -1.57 2.09
C VAL A 138 -27.42 -3.10 2.24
N LYS A 139 -28.29 -3.57 3.14
CA LYS A 139 -28.74 -4.97 3.14
C LYS A 139 -30.15 -5.03 2.52
N PRO A 140 -30.31 -5.44 1.25
CA PRO A 140 -31.65 -5.54 0.67
C PRO A 140 -32.49 -6.53 1.49
N PRO A 141 -33.75 -6.18 1.83
CA PRO A 141 -34.60 -7.04 2.62
C PRO A 141 -34.82 -8.39 1.92
N ALA A 142 -35.06 -9.41 2.73
CA ALA A 142 -34.93 -10.82 2.35
C ALA A 142 -35.95 -11.42 1.34
N PRO A 143 -37.02 -10.79 0.81
CA PRO A 143 -37.90 -11.51 -0.12
C PRO A 143 -37.43 -11.52 -1.59
N PHE A 144 -36.30 -10.90 -1.96
CA PHE A 144 -35.78 -10.98 -3.34
C PHE A 144 -34.88 -12.20 -3.61
N SER A 145 -34.93 -13.21 -2.74
CA SER A 145 -34.39 -14.54 -3.01
C SER A 145 -35.28 -15.29 -4.01
N LYS A 146 -35.06 -15.03 -5.31
CA LYS A 146 -35.21 -15.97 -6.43
C LYS A 146 -36.22 -17.12 -6.26
N GLU A 147 -37.53 -16.84 -6.23
CA GLU A 147 -38.54 -17.87 -6.51
C GLU A 147 -39.90 -17.25 -6.86
N THR A 148 -39.99 -16.64 -8.04
CA THR A 148 -41.28 -16.50 -8.72
C THR A 148 -41.05 -16.90 -10.17
N LYS A 149 -41.08 -18.21 -10.40
CA LYS A 149 -41.24 -18.77 -11.74
C LYS A 149 -42.53 -18.17 -12.30
N TRP A 150 -42.41 -17.39 -13.37
CA TRP A 150 -43.55 -16.96 -14.16
C TRP A 150 -44.37 -18.19 -14.56
N ILE A 151 -45.67 -18.19 -14.23
CA ILE A 151 -46.61 -19.20 -14.73
C ILE A 151 -46.92 -18.80 -16.18
N PRO A 152 -46.61 -19.62 -17.19
CA PRO A 152 -47.04 -19.34 -18.56
C PRO A 152 -48.56 -19.50 -18.64
N PHE A 153 -49.26 -18.50 -19.19
CA PHE A 153 -50.67 -18.62 -19.54
C PHE A 153 -50.80 -19.34 -20.88
N PHE A 154 -50.95 -20.67 -20.86
CA PHE A 154 -51.55 -21.45 -21.95
C PHE A 154 -52.20 -22.72 -21.41
#